data_AF-A0A6P6B966-F1
#
_entry.id   AF-A0A6P6B966-F1
#
_cell.length_a   1.000
_cell.length_b   1.000
_cell.length_c   1.000
_cell.angle_alpha   90.00
_cell.angle_beta   90.00
_cell.angle_gamma   90.00
#
_symmetry.space_group_name_H-M   'P 1'
#
loop_
_entity.id
_entity.type
_entity.pdbx_description
1 polymer ?
#
loop_
_entity_poly.entity_id
_entity_poly.type
_entity_poly.pdbx_seq_one_letter_code
_entity_poly.pdbx_strand_id
1 'polypeptide(L)'
;MFRLNLGLVLIILGLMLEIDIGESMRFELESGKTKCISEDINTNAMTVGKYTIVNPNEGYPLPDSHKLTVRVTSPYGNNYHLGDHVDSGTFAFTAVEGGDHTTCFWTIDQKPPVRITIDFDWKTGVAAKDWSMIAKKGQVETTELELKKLYDTVTSIHEEMFHLREREEEMQQLNRETNSKMATLSFFSLVVCLSVAGLQIWHLKTFFERKKLL
;
A
#
# COMPACT_ATOMS: atom_id res chain seq x y z
N MET A 1 39.98 -2.78 14.16
CA MET A 1 39.93 -3.45 12.85
C MET A 1 38.84 -4.50 12.91
N PHE A 2 37.61 -4.13 12.54
CA PHE A 2 36.42 -4.99 12.66
C PHE A 2 36.59 -6.22 11.76
N ARG A 3 36.63 -7.42 12.34
CA ARG A 3 36.60 -8.68 11.59
C ARG A 3 35.16 -8.91 11.14
N LEU A 4 34.85 -8.45 9.93
CA LEU A 4 33.58 -8.72 9.29
C LEU A 4 33.49 -10.24 9.07
N ASN A 5 32.59 -10.90 9.80
CA ASN A 5 32.43 -12.34 9.75
C ASN A 5 31.91 -12.73 8.36
N LEU A 6 32.64 -13.58 7.63
CA LEU A 6 32.31 -13.99 6.26
C LEU A 6 30.89 -14.55 6.14
N GLY A 7 30.40 -15.23 7.19
CA GLY A 7 29.02 -15.70 7.25
C GLY A 7 27.98 -14.57 7.30
N LEU A 8 28.30 -13.46 7.98
CA LEU A 8 27.43 -12.28 8.05
C LEU A 8 27.37 -11.57 6.70
N VAL A 9 28.49 -11.53 5.96
CA VAL A 9 28.55 -11.01 4.59
C VAL A 9 27.71 -11.85 3.64
N LEU A 10 27.79 -13.19 3.73
CA LEU A 10 27.00 -14.09 2.90
C LEU A 10 25.48 -14.00 3.18
N ILE A 11 25.10 -13.80 4.44
CA ILE A 11 23.70 -13.57 4.83
C ILE A 11 23.19 -12.23 4.28
N ILE A 12 23.98 -11.16 4.37
CA ILE A 12 23.64 -9.86 3.80
C ILE A 12 23.56 -9.93 2.27
N LEU A 13 24.48 -10.65 1.62
CA LEU A 13 24.44 -10.85 0.16
C LEU A 13 23.22 -11.64 -0.29
N GLY A 14 22.83 -12.67 0.48
CA GLY A 14 21.62 -13.45 0.23
C GLY A 14 20.34 -12.63 0.37
N LEU A 15 20.27 -11.75 1.38
CA LEU A 15 19.14 -10.84 1.59
C LEU A 15 19.02 -9.75 0.50
N MET A 16 20.14 -9.34 -0.12
CA MET A 16 20.14 -8.35 -1.20
C MET A 16 19.72 -8.92 -2.56
N LEU A 17 19.65 -10.25 -2.71
CA LEU A 17 19.29 -10.93 -3.97
C LEU A 17 17.77 -11.09 -4.17
N GLU A 18 16.94 -10.69 -3.21
CA GLU A 18 15.47 -10.79 -3.29
C GLU A 18 14.77 -9.47 -3.64
N ILE A 19 15.51 -8.45 -4.07
CA ILE A 19 14.90 -7.18 -4.48
C ILE A 19 14.47 -7.27 -5.95
N ASP A 20 13.31 -7.87 -6.20
CA ASP A 20 12.58 -7.69 -7.45
C ASP A 20 12.03 -6.25 -7.47
N ILE A 21 12.77 -5.34 -8.11
CA ILE A 21 12.29 -3.98 -8.41
C ILE A 21 11.46 -4.07 -9.69
N GLY A 22 10.23 -4.54 -9.56
CA GLY A 22 9.21 -4.52 -10.61
C GLY A 22 8.08 -3.58 -10.24
N GLU A 23 8.10 -2.34 -10.73
CA GLU A 23 7.05 -1.34 -10.51
C GLU A 23 5.94 -1.48 -11.58
N SER A 24 5.27 -2.63 -11.59
CA SER A 24 4.10 -2.88 -12.46
C SER A 24 3.14 -3.84 -11.75
N MET A 25 1.88 -3.42 -11.63
CA MET A 25 0.84 -4.22 -10.99
C MET A 25 0.21 -5.13 -12.05
N ARG A 26 0.44 -6.43 -11.93
CA ARG A 26 -0.21 -7.45 -12.78
C ARG A 26 -1.25 -8.23 -12.01
N PHE A 27 -2.42 -8.41 -12.60
CA PHE A 27 -3.48 -9.22 -12.00
C PHE A 27 -4.24 -10.03 -13.04
N GLU A 28 -4.78 -11.17 -12.61
CA GLU A 28 -5.63 -12.02 -13.44
C GLU A 28 -7.11 -11.59 -13.31
N LEU A 29 -7.80 -11.48 -14.43
CA LEU A 29 -9.23 -11.24 -14.54
C LEU A 29 -9.89 -12.46 -15.21
N GLU A 30 -10.92 -13.02 -14.57
CA GLU A 30 -11.73 -14.08 -15.15
C GLU A 30 -12.84 -13.47 -16.01
N SER A 31 -13.11 -14.07 -17.17
CA SER A 31 -14.19 -13.66 -18.07
C SER A 31 -15.54 -13.61 -17.35
N GLY A 32 -16.33 -12.56 -17.60
CA GLY A 32 -17.61 -12.32 -16.94
C GLY A 32 -17.53 -11.71 -15.53
N LYS A 33 -16.34 -11.62 -14.93
CA LYS A 33 -16.13 -10.94 -13.63
C LYS A 33 -15.65 -9.51 -13.84
N THR A 34 -15.91 -8.67 -12.84
CA THR A 34 -15.38 -7.30 -12.76
C THR A 34 -14.37 -7.23 -11.62
N LYS A 35 -13.22 -6.59 -11.87
CA LYS A 35 -12.24 -6.22 -10.84
C LYS A 35 -12.06 -4.72 -10.82
N CYS A 36 -12.10 -4.12 -9.64
CA CYS A 36 -11.93 -2.69 -9.46
C CYS A 36 -10.76 -2.43 -8.52
N ILE A 37 -10.00 -1.39 -8.83
CA ILE A 37 -8.87 -0.89 -8.05
C ILE A 37 -9.19 0.57 -7.73
N SER A 38 -9.04 0.96 -6.47
CA SER A 38 -9.30 2.33 -6.02
C SER A 38 -8.02 2.96 -5.47
N GLU A 39 -7.86 4.25 -5.72
CA GLU A 39 -6.77 5.07 -5.19
C GLU A 39 -7.35 6.38 -4.65
N ASP A 40 -6.88 6.81 -3.48
CA ASP A 40 -7.23 8.10 -2.91
C ASP A 40 -6.40 9.20 -3.59
N ILE A 41 -7.07 10.10 -4.29
CA ILE A 41 -6.43 11.13 -5.11
C ILE A 41 -6.79 12.50 -4.55
N ASN A 42 -5.77 13.33 -4.31
CA ASN A 42 -5.95 14.72 -3.88
C ASN A 42 -6.57 15.60 -4.98
N THR A 43 -7.31 16.63 -4.57
CA THR A 43 -7.81 17.68 -5.48
C THR A 43 -6.69 18.31 -6.29
N ASN A 44 -6.93 18.52 -7.59
CA ASN A 44 -5.98 19.07 -8.56
C ASN A 44 -4.71 18.23 -8.80
N ALA A 45 -4.66 16.99 -8.31
CA ALA A 45 -3.59 16.07 -8.67
C ALA A 45 -3.80 15.56 -10.11
N MET A 46 -2.71 15.51 -10.89
CA MET A 46 -2.70 14.87 -12.20
C MET A 46 -2.49 13.37 -12.02
N THR A 47 -3.26 12.58 -12.75
CA THR A 47 -3.21 11.12 -12.69
C THR A 47 -3.12 10.55 -14.10
N VAL A 48 -2.25 9.56 -14.26
CA VAL A 48 -2.04 8.82 -15.50
C VAL A 48 -2.10 7.34 -15.20
N GLY A 49 -2.95 6.61 -15.92
CA GLY A 49 -3.02 5.17 -15.82
C GLY A 49 -2.83 4.52 -17.18
N LYS A 50 -2.02 3.46 -17.24
CA LYS A 50 -1.79 2.65 -18.44
C LYS A 50 -2.18 1.21 -18.15
N TYR A 51 -3.00 0.64 -19.03
CA TYR A 51 -3.42 -0.75 -18.92
C TYR A 51 -3.14 -1.48 -20.24
N THR A 52 -2.74 -2.75 -20.16
CA THR A 52 -2.45 -3.58 -21.33
C THR A 52 -2.72 -5.05 -21.00
N ILE A 53 -3.40 -5.76 -21.89
CA ILE A 53 -3.55 -7.21 -21.78
C ILE A 53 -2.22 -7.87 -22.12
N VAL A 54 -1.73 -8.72 -21.22
CA VAL A 54 -0.54 -9.53 -21.48
C VAL A 54 -0.96 -10.70 -22.37
N ASN A 55 -0.56 -10.65 -23.65
CA ASN A 55 -0.87 -11.71 -24.61
C ASN A 55 0.06 -12.91 -24.37
N PRO A 56 -0.46 -14.10 -24.01
CA PRO A 56 0.36 -15.29 -23.82
C PRO A 56 0.95 -15.85 -25.13
N ASN A 57 0.38 -15.50 -26.29
CA ASN A 57 0.80 -15.97 -27.60
C ASN A 57 1.36 -14.81 -28.42
N GLU A 58 2.67 -14.59 -28.34
CA GLU A 58 3.36 -13.58 -29.16
C GLU A 58 3.10 -13.83 -30.66
N GLY A 59 2.55 -12.84 -31.37
CA GLY A 59 2.35 -12.87 -32.82
C GLY A 59 0.95 -13.23 -33.32
N TYR A 60 0.01 -13.62 -32.45
CA TYR A 60 -1.40 -13.81 -32.81
C TYR A 60 -2.28 -12.72 -32.19
N PRO A 61 -3.23 -12.13 -32.95
CA PRO A 61 -4.15 -11.15 -32.40
C PRO A 61 -5.04 -11.80 -31.33
N LEU A 62 -5.28 -11.05 -30.24
CA LEU A 62 -6.23 -11.48 -29.21
C LEU A 62 -7.63 -11.59 -29.84
N PRO A 63 -8.38 -12.68 -29.55
CA PRO A 63 -9.75 -12.80 -30.03
C PRO A 63 -10.62 -11.70 -29.39
N ASP A 64 -11.63 -11.23 -30.12
CA ASP A 64 -12.50 -10.13 -29.67
C ASP A 64 -13.15 -10.37 -28.30
N SER A 65 -13.35 -11.65 -27.94
CA SER A 65 -13.92 -12.06 -26.67
C SER A 65 -13.03 -11.73 -25.46
N HIS A 66 -11.73 -11.56 -25.67
CA HIS A 66 -10.74 -11.25 -24.62
C HIS A 66 -10.50 -9.75 -24.46
N LYS A 67 -11.16 -8.93 -25.29
CA LYS A 67 -11.03 -7.48 -25.22
C LYS A 67 -11.54 -6.96 -23.87
N LEU A 68 -10.83 -5.98 -23.36
CA LEU A 68 -11.03 -5.41 -22.04
C LEU A 68 -11.89 -4.16 -22.15
N THR A 69 -12.85 -4.05 -21.23
CA THR A 69 -13.57 -2.80 -20.99
C THR A 69 -13.10 -2.20 -19.68
N VAL A 70 -12.73 -0.92 -19.73
CA VAL A 70 -12.15 -0.17 -18.59
C VAL A 70 -12.98 1.07 -18.36
N ARG A 71 -13.35 1.32 -17.10
CA ARG A 71 -14.03 2.55 -16.69
C ARG A 71 -13.34 3.15 -15.48
N VAL A 72 -13.09 4.45 -15.53
CA VAL A 72 -12.54 5.23 -14.42
C VAL A 72 -13.61 6.18 -13.91
N THR A 73 -13.92 6.11 -12.61
CA THR A 73 -14.94 6.94 -11.96
C THR A 73 -14.42 7.69 -10.74
N SER A 74 -14.96 8.87 -10.51
CA SER A 74 -14.76 9.66 -9.29
C SER A 74 -15.60 9.11 -8.12
N PRO A 75 -15.31 9.52 -6.87
CA PRO A 75 -16.14 9.19 -5.70
C PRO A 75 -17.60 9.60 -5.86
N TYR A 76 -17.85 10.64 -6.66
CA TYR A 76 -19.17 11.23 -6.92
C TYR A 76 -19.86 10.63 -8.17
N GLY A 77 -19.24 9.63 -8.80
CA GLY A 77 -19.78 8.94 -9.98
C GLY A 77 -19.49 9.61 -11.32
N ASN A 78 -18.64 10.65 -11.35
CA ASN A 78 -18.20 11.26 -12.60
C ASN A 78 -17.28 10.30 -13.36
N ASN A 79 -17.50 10.11 -14.66
CA ASN A 79 -16.68 9.21 -15.48
C ASN A 79 -15.52 9.99 -16.12
N TYR A 80 -14.29 9.60 -15.84
CA TYR A 80 -13.09 10.21 -16.42
C TYR A 80 -12.60 9.49 -17.67
N HIS A 81 -12.82 8.18 -17.76
CA HIS A 81 -12.38 7.38 -18.90
C HIS A 81 -13.30 6.19 -19.11
N LEU A 82 -13.52 5.85 -20.39
CA LEU A 82 -14.19 4.63 -20.82
C LEU A 82 -13.44 4.08 -22.03
N GLY A 83 -12.77 2.95 -21.86
CA GLY A 83 -12.24 2.14 -22.95
C GLY A 83 -13.16 0.97 -23.20
N ASP A 84 -13.77 0.88 -24.37
CA ASP A 84 -14.73 -0.18 -24.72
C ASP A 84 -14.11 -1.17 -25.71
N HIS A 85 -14.05 -2.44 -25.33
CA HIS A 85 -13.46 -3.53 -26.12
C HIS A 85 -12.06 -3.19 -26.67
N VAL A 86 -11.11 -2.90 -25.79
CA VAL A 86 -9.73 -2.53 -26.14
C VAL A 86 -8.70 -3.54 -25.59
N ASP A 87 -7.57 -3.66 -26.26
CA ASP A 87 -6.46 -4.54 -25.80
C ASP A 87 -5.49 -3.80 -24.86
N SER A 88 -5.37 -2.50 -25.04
CA SER A 88 -4.54 -1.61 -24.23
C SER A 88 -5.07 -0.19 -24.30
N GLY A 89 -4.66 0.65 -23.36
CA GLY A 89 -5.00 2.05 -23.35
C GLY A 89 -4.27 2.82 -22.27
N THR A 90 -4.35 4.14 -22.39
CA THR A 90 -3.82 5.09 -21.40
C THR A 90 -4.89 6.12 -21.15
N PHE A 91 -5.13 6.45 -19.88
CA PHE A 91 -5.94 7.58 -19.47
C PHE A 91 -5.09 8.60 -18.73
N ALA A 92 -5.45 9.87 -18.86
CA ALA A 92 -4.83 10.95 -18.13
C ALA A 92 -5.89 11.99 -17.78
N PHE A 93 -6.00 12.35 -16.51
CA PHE A 93 -6.94 13.36 -16.04
C PHE A 93 -6.35 14.14 -14.87
N THR A 94 -6.94 15.29 -14.56
CA THR A 94 -6.67 16.04 -13.33
C THR A 94 -7.91 15.95 -12.46
N ALA A 95 -7.76 15.42 -11.25
CA ALA A 95 -8.89 15.23 -10.33
C ALA A 95 -9.44 16.59 -9.90
N VAL A 96 -10.71 16.86 -10.19
CA VAL A 96 -11.37 18.10 -9.74
C VAL A 96 -11.73 18.01 -8.25
N GLU A 97 -12.07 16.80 -7.81
CA GLU A 97 -12.54 16.48 -6.47
C GLU A 97 -11.57 15.50 -5.84
N GLY A 98 -11.33 15.62 -4.52
CA GLY A 98 -10.48 14.70 -3.77
C GLY A 98 -11.25 13.46 -3.33
N GLY A 99 -10.54 12.34 -3.20
CA GLY A 99 -11.06 11.08 -2.65
C GLY A 99 -10.80 9.86 -3.54
N ASP A 100 -11.46 8.76 -3.19
CA ASP A 100 -11.35 7.46 -3.86
C ASP A 100 -11.83 7.47 -5.31
N HIS A 101 -10.87 7.49 -6.24
CA HIS A 101 -11.14 7.24 -7.65
C HIS A 101 -11.00 5.75 -7.92
N THR A 102 -11.92 5.17 -8.69
CA THR A 102 -11.96 3.73 -8.96
C THR A 102 -11.81 3.45 -10.44
N THR A 103 -10.90 2.55 -10.78
CA THR A 103 -10.77 1.96 -12.12
C THR A 103 -11.29 0.53 -12.10
N CYS A 104 -12.34 0.26 -12.87
CA CYS A 104 -12.93 -1.06 -13.01
C CYS A 104 -12.63 -1.68 -14.39
N PHE A 105 -12.37 -2.98 -14.36
CA PHE A 105 -11.95 -3.82 -15.48
C PHE A 105 -12.91 -4.99 -15.61
N TRP A 106 -13.46 -5.21 -16.79
CA TRP A 106 -14.31 -6.37 -17.08
C TRP A 106 -14.20 -6.80 -18.56
N THR A 107 -14.55 -8.04 -18.84
CA THR A 107 -14.61 -8.60 -20.20
C THR A 107 -15.95 -9.28 -20.44
N ILE A 108 -16.23 -9.60 -21.71
CA ILE A 108 -17.42 -10.37 -22.09
C ILE A 108 -17.38 -11.73 -21.38
N ASP A 109 -18.53 -12.20 -20.89
CA ASP A 109 -18.69 -13.53 -20.29
C ASP A 109 -18.52 -14.64 -21.35
N GLN A 110 -17.68 -15.62 -21.05
CA GLN A 110 -17.33 -16.75 -21.92
C GLN A 110 -17.49 -18.07 -21.19
N LYS A 111 -17.93 -19.09 -21.93
CA LYS A 111 -18.05 -20.48 -21.45
C LYS A 111 -17.25 -21.40 -22.39
N PRO A 112 -16.14 -22.03 -21.94
CA PRO A 112 -15.60 -22.00 -20.58
C PRO A 112 -14.97 -20.65 -20.19
N PRO A 113 -14.90 -20.32 -18.88
CA PRO A 113 -14.31 -19.08 -18.41
C PRO A 113 -12.80 -19.06 -18.70
N VAL A 114 -12.34 -17.95 -19.27
CA VAL A 114 -10.91 -17.73 -19.56
C VAL A 114 -10.33 -16.72 -18.58
N ARG A 115 -9.05 -16.90 -18.22
CA ARG A 115 -8.28 -15.96 -17.41
C ARG A 115 -7.42 -15.07 -18.29
N ILE A 116 -7.47 -13.78 -18.03
CA ILE A 116 -6.79 -12.75 -18.79
C ILE A 116 -5.88 -11.99 -17.82
N THR A 117 -4.59 -11.94 -18.13
CA THR A 117 -3.62 -11.19 -17.32
C THR A 117 -3.56 -9.75 -17.81
N ILE A 118 -3.77 -8.81 -16.90
CA ILE A 118 -3.74 -7.37 -17.17
C ILE A 118 -2.54 -6.78 -16.46
N ASP A 119 -1.73 -6.05 -17.21
CA ASP A 119 -0.68 -5.17 -16.71
C ASP A 119 -1.26 -3.78 -16.54
N PHE A 120 -1.20 -3.24 -15.32
CA PHE A 120 -1.76 -1.95 -14.97
C PHE A 120 -0.74 -1.13 -14.18
N ASP A 121 -0.55 0.10 -14.62
CA ASP A 121 0.31 1.09 -13.98
C ASP A 121 -0.55 2.32 -13.71
N TRP A 122 -0.71 2.68 -12.42
CA TRP A 122 -1.46 3.86 -11.98
C TRP A 122 -0.49 4.79 -11.28
N LYS A 123 -0.33 6.02 -11.80
CA LYS A 123 0.52 7.05 -11.23
C LYS A 123 -0.27 8.32 -10.97
N THR A 124 -0.05 8.92 -9.80
CA THR A 124 -0.70 10.15 -9.36
C THR A 124 0.34 11.20 -8.96
N GLY A 125 -0.02 12.48 -9.07
CA GLY A 125 0.81 13.61 -8.64
C GLY A 125 2.10 13.76 -9.45
N VAL A 126 3.24 13.84 -8.76
CA VAL A 126 4.55 14.04 -9.38
C VAL A 126 5.00 12.83 -10.21
N ALA A 127 4.57 11.63 -9.86
CA ALA A 127 4.86 10.39 -10.60
C ALA A 127 4.13 10.35 -11.95
N ALA A 128 2.99 11.04 -12.06
CA ALA A 128 2.20 11.13 -13.28
C ALA A 128 2.76 12.16 -14.29
N LYS A 129 3.59 13.10 -13.83
CA LYS A 129 4.18 14.14 -14.70
C LYS A 129 5.32 13.55 -15.53
N ASP A 130 5.12 13.43 -16.84
CA ASP A 130 6.19 13.06 -17.76
C ASP A 130 7.14 14.25 -18.00
N TRP A 131 8.20 14.31 -17.19
CA TRP A 131 9.25 15.31 -17.26
C TRP A 131 9.95 15.38 -18.62
N SER A 132 9.91 14.29 -19.41
CA SER A 132 10.55 14.23 -20.74
C SER A 132 9.77 15.01 -21.80
N MET A 133 8.44 15.14 -21.65
CA MET A 133 7.59 15.91 -22.56
C MET A 133 7.61 17.41 -22.23
N ILE A 134 7.78 17.78 -20.95
CA ILE A 134 7.95 19.17 -20.51
C ILE A 134 9.25 19.77 -21.07
N ALA A 135 10.33 18.98 -21.11
CA ALA A 135 11.61 19.35 -21.72
C ALA A 135 11.53 19.69 -23.22
N LYS A 136 10.57 19.09 -23.94
CA LYS A 136 10.38 19.31 -25.39
C LYS A 136 9.44 20.47 -25.72
N LYS A 137 8.52 20.82 -24.81
CA LYS A 137 7.52 21.88 -25.02
C LYS A 137 7.98 23.27 -24.56
N GLY A 138 8.94 23.35 -23.63
CA GLY A 138 9.59 24.61 -23.25
C GLY A 138 11.01 24.67 -23.80
N GLN A 139 11.31 25.63 -24.67
CA GLN A 139 12.70 26.07 -24.87
C GLN A 139 13.16 26.71 -23.55
N VAL A 140 13.71 25.92 -22.64
CA VAL A 140 14.35 26.42 -21.42
C VAL A 140 15.59 25.57 -21.19
N GLU A 141 16.71 26.25 -20.87
CA GLU A 141 17.99 25.64 -20.51
C GLU A 141 17.78 24.41 -19.62
N THR A 142 18.35 23.28 -20.03
CA THR A 142 18.24 21.98 -19.36
C THR A 142 18.50 22.04 -17.85
N THR A 143 19.23 23.05 -17.38
CA THR A 143 19.52 23.36 -15.98
C THR A 143 18.32 23.82 -15.15
N GLU A 144 17.39 24.63 -15.68
CA GLU A 144 16.23 25.09 -14.89
C GLU A 144 15.18 24.00 -14.69
N LEU A 145 15.04 23.11 -15.69
CA LEU A 145 14.12 21.98 -15.63
C LEU A 145 14.52 20.97 -14.54
N GLU A 146 15.82 20.67 -14.43
CA GLU A 146 16.34 19.77 -13.39
C GLU A 146 16.13 20.33 -11.98
N LEU A 147 16.33 21.63 -11.79
CA LEU A 147 16.06 22.30 -10.51
C LEU A 147 14.56 22.28 -10.17
N LYS A 148 13.68 22.50 -11.15
CA LYS A 148 12.24 22.45 -10.93
C LYS A 148 11.76 21.03 -10.61
N LYS A 149 12.34 20.01 -11.26
CA LYS A 149 12.09 18.60 -10.94
C LYS A 149 12.50 18.28 -9.51
N LEU A 150 13.73 18.66 -9.11
CA LEU A 150 14.22 18.45 -7.74
C LEU A 150 13.35 19.17 -6.70
N TYR A 151 12.93 20.41 -7.00
CA TYR A 151 12.05 21.18 -6.13
C TYR A 151 10.67 20.52 -5.96
N ASP A 152 10.02 20.10 -7.05
CA ASP A 152 8.74 19.39 -7.00
C ASP A 152 8.88 18.04 -6.27
N THR A 153 10.01 17.34 -6.41
CA THR A 153 10.27 16.10 -5.65
C THR A 153 10.48 16.37 -4.15
N VAL A 154 11.27 17.37 -3.79
CA VAL A 154 11.53 17.71 -2.37
C VAL A 154 10.26 18.19 -1.68
N THR A 155 9.42 18.98 -2.37
CA THR A 155 8.14 19.44 -1.82
C THR A 155 7.17 18.28 -1.60
N SER A 156 7.09 17.31 -2.53
CA SER A 156 6.33 16.07 -2.33
C SER A 156 6.82 15.27 -1.12
N ILE A 157 8.14 15.08 -0.97
CA ILE A 157 8.73 14.39 0.19
C ILE A 157 8.43 15.13 1.50
N HIS A 158 8.46 16.46 1.47
CA HIS A 158 8.20 17.28 2.65
C HIS A 158 6.75 17.12 3.14
N GLU A 159 5.80 17.08 2.22
CA GLU A 159 4.39 16.85 2.53
C GLU A 159 4.16 15.44 3.11
N GLU A 160 4.77 14.42 2.51
CA GLU A 160 4.74 13.04 3.03
C GLU A 160 5.39 12.93 4.42
N MET A 161 6.52 13.61 4.65
CA MET A 161 7.19 13.64 5.94
C MET A 161 6.30 14.26 7.03
N PHE A 162 5.53 15.30 6.69
CA PHE A 162 4.58 15.89 7.62
C PHE A 162 3.45 14.93 7.96
N HIS A 163 2.89 14.23 6.98
CA HIS A 163 1.87 13.19 7.22
C HIS A 163 2.42 12.04 8.08
N LEU A 164 3.65 11.57 7.82
CA LEU A 164 4.30 10.53 8.62
C LEU A 164 4.56 11.00 10.07
N ARG A 165 4.92 12.28 10.26
CA ARG A 165 5.13 12.85 11.58
C ARG A 165 3.84 12.91 12.40
N GLU A 166 2.72 13.29 11.79
CA GLU A 166 1.41 13.29 12.46
C GLU A 166 1.03 11.88 12.94
N ARG A 167 1.24 10.87 12.09
CA ARG A 167 1.04 9.45 12.44
C ARG A 167 1.98 8.97 13.55
N GLU A 168 3.23 9.44 13.57
CA GLU A 168 4.17 9.12 14.64
C GLU A 168 3.69 9.70 15.98
N GLU A 169 3.21 10.94 15.99
CA GLU A 169 2.67 11.60 17.18
C GLU A 169 1.45 10.84 17.73
N GLU A 170 0.52 10.40 16.86
CA GLU A 170 -0.59 9.52 17.24
C GLU A 170 -0.11 8.19 17.84
N MET A 171 0.87 7.54 17.19
CA MET A 171 1.43 6.28 17.67
C MET A 171 2.12 6.44 19.02
N GLN A 172 2.87 7.53 19.23
CA GLN A 172 3.50 7.84 20.51
C GLN A 172 2.46 8.06 21.60
N GLN A 173 1.34 8.73 21.31
CA GLN A 173 0.25 8.89 22.26
C GLN A 173 -0.38 7.55 22.64
N LEU A 174 -0.71 6.72 21.65
CA LEU A 174 -1.26 5.37 21.88
C LEU A 174 -0.31 4.50 22.72
N ASN A 175 0.99 4.58 22.47
CA ASN A 175 1.99 3.87 23.25
C ASN A 175 2.02 4.35 24.71
N ARG A 176 1.99 5.67 24.94
CA ARG A 176 1.93 6.24 26.31
C ARG A 176 0.68 5.79 27.07
N GLU A 177 -0.48 5.82 26.43
CA GLU A 177 -1.74 5.37 27.03
C GLU A 177 -1.74 3.87 27.32
N THR A 178 -1.24 3.06 26.38
CA THR A 178 -1.14 1.61 26.53
C THR A 178 -0.21 1.24 27.67
N ASN A 179 0.98 1.87 27.73
CA ASN A 179 1.96 1.62 28.77
C ASN A 179 1.42 1.99 30.17
N SER A 180 0.70 3.12 30.28
CA SER A 180 0.05 3.52 31.54
C SER A 180 -1.00 2.51 31.99
N LYS A 181 -1.92 2.10 31.11
CA LYS A 181 -2.94 1.09 31.41
C LYS A 181 -2.31 -0.25 31.79
N MET A 182 -1.27 -0.67 31.08
CA MET A 182 -0.54 -1.90 31.34
C MET A 182 0.13 -1.87 32.72
N ALA A 183 0.75 -0.76 33.10
CA ALA A 183 1.33 -0.58 34.42
C ALA A 183 0.26 -0.66 35.53
N THR A 184 -0.90 -0.04 35.33
CA THR A 184 -2.03 -0.12 36.27
C THR A 184 -2.53 -1.55 36.43
N LEU A 185 -2.73 -2.30 35.35
CA LEU A 185 -3.16 -3.70 35.40
C LEU A 185 -2.11 -4.60 36.07
N SER A 186 -0.82 -4.38 35.78
CA SER A 186 0.29 -5.09 36.42
C SER A 186 0.30 -4.89 37.94
N PHE A 187 0.07 -3.65 38.39
CA PHE A 187 -0.03 -3.33 39.81
C PHE A 187 -1.21 -4.06 40.47
N PHE A 188 -2.41 -4.04 39.87
CA PHE A 188 -3.56 -4.77 40.40
C PHE A 188 -3.31 -6.28 40.46
N SER A 189 -2.67 -6.86 39.43
CA SER A 189 -2.31 -8.28 39.43
C SER A 189 -1.36 -8.64 40.57
N LEU A 190 -0.36 -7.79 40.86
CA LEU A 190 0.57 -8.00 41.97
C LEU A 190 -0.18 -8.04 43.32
N VAL A 191 -1.09 -7.10 43.54
CA VAL A 191 -1.90 -7.00 44.77
C VAL A 191 -2.77 -8.24 44.97
N VAL A 192 -3.41 -8.73 43.89
CA VAL A 192 -4.20 -9.96 43.94
C VAL A 192 -3.33 -11.17 44.31
N CYS A 193 -2.16 -11.32 43.67
CA CYS A 193 -1.23 -12.41 43.98
C CYS A 193 -0.77 -12.39 45.45
N LEU A 194 -0.42 -11.22 45.99
CA LEU A 194 -0.02 -11.08 47.40
C LEU A 194 -1.18 -11.42 48.35
N SER A 195 -2.41 -11.04 48.00
CA SER A 195 -3.61 -11.35 48.79
C SER A 195 -3.87 -12.86 48.84
N VAL A 196 -3.77 -13.55 47.70
CA VAL A 196 -3.92 -15.01 47.62
C VAL A 196 -2.83 -15.71 48.42
N ALA A 197 -1.56 -15.29 48.30
CA ALA A 197 -0.46 -15.86 49.08
C ALA A 197 -0.67 -15.67 50.59
N GLY A 198 -1.17 -14.50 51.02
CA GLY A 198 -1.52 -14.23 52.41
C GLY A 198 -2.64 -15.15 52.92
N LEU A 199 -3.71 -15.33 52.14
CA LEU A 199 -4.81 -16.24 52.46
C LEU A 199 -4.33 -17.71 52.54
N GLN A 200 -3.45 -18.14 51.63
CA GLN A 200 -2.87 -19.48 51.65
C GLN A 200 -2.09 -19.73 52.94
N ILE A 201 -1.25 -18.78 53.35
CA ILE A 201 -0.47 -18.88 54.60
C ILE A 201 -1.39 -18.90 55.83
N TRP A 202 -2.41 -18.02 55.85
CA TRP A 202 -3.37 -17.97 56.96
C TRP A 202 -4.17 -19.27 57.08
N HIS A 203 -4.70 -19.78 55.97
CA HIS A 203 -5.42 -21.06 55.95
C HIS A 203 -4.54 -22.22 56.43
N LEU A 204 -3.29 -22.29 55.98
CA LEU A 204 -2.34 -23.32 56.40
C LEU A 204 -2.05 -23.24 57.92
N LYS A 205 -1.84 -22.03 58.46
CA LYS A 205 -1.66 -21.82 59.92
C LYS A 205 -2.89 -22.25 60.72
N THR A 206 -4.07 -21.81 60.33
CA THR A 206 -5.32 -22.19 61.01
C THR A 206 -5.60 -23.70 60.91
N PHE A 207 -5.24 -24.34 59.80
CA PHE A 207 -5.36 -25.79 59.64
C PHE A 207 -4.45 -26.55 60.63
N PHE A 208 -3.19 -26.11 60.79
CA PHE A 208 -2.27 -26.72 61.76
C PHE A 208 -2.66 -26.47 63.21
N GLU A 209 -3.14 -25.26 63.54
CA GLU A 209 -3.63 -24.94 64.90
C GLU A 209 -4.85 -25.77 65.29
N ARG A 210 -5.83 -25.95 64.38
CA ARG A 210 -7.03 -26.75 64.68
C ARG A 210 -6.76 -28.24 64.78
N LYS A 211 -5.80 -28.76 64.01
CA LYS A 211 -5.50 -30.22 63.99
C LYS A 211 -4.52 -30.66 65.09
N LYS A 212 -3.97 -29.75 65.92
CA LYS A 212 -2.98 -30.05 66.98
C LYS A 212 -1.92 -31.07 66.52
N LEU A 213 -1.23 -30.78 65.42
CA LEU A 213 -0.08 -31.57 64.94
C LEU A 213 1.24 -30.89 65.32
N LEU A 214 1.30 -30.39 66.56
CA LEU A 214 2.50 -30.09 67.35
C LEU A 214 2.23 -30.57 68.78
#